data_AF-A0A7C3GZM2-F1
#
_entry.id   AF-A0A7C3GZM2-F1
#
_cell.length_a   1.000
_cell.length_b   1.000
_cell.length_c   1.000
_cell.angle_alpha   90.00
_cell.angle_beta   90.00
_cell.angle_gamma   90.00
#
_symmetry.space_group_name_H-M   'P 1'
#
loop_
_entity.id
_entity.type
_entity.pdbx_description
1 polymer ?
#
loop_
_entity_poly.entity_id
_entity_poly.type
_entity_poly.pdbx_seq_one_letter_code
_entity_poly.pdbx_strand_id
1 'polypeptide(L)'
;GPTFGFLLGVFSLAVSAFLGFGIGPWLPYQMFSAGWVGLLSGLLPRLETHPRAEALMLALWGLFLGFAFGLLMNIYFWPYVFTPAQSEMYWQPGLSLIETAQRYALFYIVTSLWWDLARAVGNFVLLLLFAAPVVRLLRRFQQRFFFEVKTA
;
A
#
# COMPACT_ATOMS: atom_id res chain seq x y z
N GLY A 1 -9.63 -0.10 12.41
CA GLY A 1 -9.47 1.36 12.55
C GLY A 1 -8.08 1.79 12.09
N PRO A 2 -7.83 3.09 11.88
CA PRO A 2 -6.58 3.60 11.28
C PRO A 2 -5.32 3.16 12.02
N THR A 3 -5.23 3.39 13.33
CA THR A 3 -4.04 3.03 14.14
C THR A 3 -3.76 1.53 14.12
N PHE A 4 -4.81 0.71 14.26
CA PHE A 4 -4.67 -0.74 14.17
C PHE A 4 -4.18 -1.17 12.78
N GLY A 5 -4.72 -0.59 11.70
CA GLY A 5 -4.28 -0.87 10.34
C GLY A 5 -2.81 -0.51 10.11
N PHE A 6 -2.37 0.64 10.64
CA PHE A 6 -0.98 1.05 10.59
C PHE A 6 -0.04 0.04 11.25
N LEU A 7 -0.33 -0.30 12.52
CA LEU A 7 0.48 -1.24 13.27
C LEU A 7 0.47 -2.63 12.63
N LEU A 8 -0.68 -3.09 12.13
CA LEU A 8 -0.80 -4.35 11.41
C LEU A 8 0.15 -4.38 10.21
N GLY A 9 0.19 -3.32 9.38
CA GLY A 9 1.09 -3.27 8.24
C GLY A 9 2.57 -3.26 8.63
N VAL A 10 2.94 -2.44 9.62
CA VAL A 10 4.31 -2.33 10.14
C VAL A 10 4.80 -3.67 10.69
N PHE A 11 4.03 -4.30 11.59
CA PHE A 11 4.42 -5.57 12.21
C PHE A 11 4.36 -6.74 11.23
N SER A 12 3.40 -6.78 10.31
CA SER A 12 3.35 -7.86 9.30
C SER A 12 4.62 -7.89 8.47
N LEU A 13 5.12 -6.73 8.03
CA LEU A 13 6.39 -6.65 7.31
C LEU A 13 7.59 -6.91 8.21
N ALA A 14 7.61 -6.41 9.45
CA ALA A 14 8.70 -6.67 10.37
C ALA A 14 8.88 -8.18 10.62
N VAL A 15 7.78 -8.88 10.91
CA VAL A 15 7.78 -10.33 11.14
C VAL A 15 8.18 -11.08 9.88
N SER A 16 7.64 -10.70 8.72
CA SER A 16 7.99 -11.32 7.44
C SER A 16 9.49 -11.16 7.12
N ALA A 17 10.06 -9.98 7.36
CA ALA A 17 11.47 -9.71 7.10
C ALA A 17 12.39 -10.43 8.10
N PHE A 18 11.98 -10.53 9.36
CA PHE A 18 12.70 -11.28 10.38
C PHE A 18 12.75 -12.78 10.02
N LEU A 19 11.61 -13.38 9.66
CA LEU A 19 11.54 -14.79 9.27
C LEU A 19 12.25 -15.08 7.95
N GLY A 20 12.16 -14.15 6.99
CA GLY A 20 12.81 -14.28 5.69
C GLY A 20 14.29 -13.89 5.67
N PHE A 21 14.88 -13.53 6.82
CA PHE A 21 16.22 -12.95 6.92
C PHE A 21 16.44 -11.74 5.98
N GLY A 22 15.36 -11.02 5.65
CA GLY A 22 15.34 -9.88 4.72
C GLY A 22 15.58 -8.54 5.41
N ILE A 23 16.30 -8.53 6.53
CA ILE A 23 16.55 -7.31 7.30
C ILE A 23 17.61 -6.47 6.56
N GLY A 24 17.20 -5.29 6.08
CA GLY A 24 18.09 -4.36 5.39
C GLY A 24 17.73 -2.90 5.65
N PRO A 25 18.57 -1.95 5.20
CA PRO A 25 18.34 -0.51 5.39
C PRO A 25 17.01 0.01 4.82
N TRP A 26 16.45 -0.70 3.85
CA TRP A 26 15.16 -0.40 3.22
C TRP A 26 13.95 -0.87 4.03
N LEU A 27 14.15 -1.75 5.02
CA LEU A 27 13.05 -2.36 5.77
C LEU A 27 12.20 -1.33 6.53
N PRO A 28 12.76 -0.33 7.25
CA PRO A 28 11.94 0.70 7.88
C PRO A 28 11.05 1.43 6.87
N TYR A 29 11.57 1.75 5.69
CA TYR A 29 10.80 2.40 4.62
C TYR A 29 9.63 1.52 4.14
N GLN A 30 9.88 0.23 3.95
CA GLN A 30 8.84 -0.75 3.60
C GLN A 30 7.77 -0.85 4.68
N MET A 31 8.18 -0.96 5.95
CA MET A 31 7.30 -1.04 7.11
C MET A 31 6.37 0.18 7.19
N PHE A 32 6.91 1.39 7.04
CA PHE A 32 6.12 2.63 7.01
C PHE A 32 5.15 2.66 5.82
N SER A 33 5.64 2.30 4.63
CA SER A 33 4.82 2.29 3.41
C SER A 33 3.63 1.33 3.53
N ALA A 34 3.84 0.12 4.08
CA ALA A 34 2.74 -0.82 4.31
C ALA A 34 1.83 -0.38 5.48
N GLY A 35 2.40 0.23 6.51
CA GLY A 35 1.62 0.84 7.59
C GLY A 35 0.66 1.90 7.05
N TRP A 36 1.10 2.76 6.15
CA TRP A 36 0.23 3.77 5.54
C TRP A 36 -0.94 3.18 4.76
N VAL A 37 -0.77 2.04 4.08
CA VAL A 37 -1.88 1.36 3.41
C VAL A 37 -2.99 1.00 4.41
N GLY A 38 -2.62 0.46 5.58
CA GLY A 38 -3.57 0.13 6.65
C GLY A 38 -4.15 1.36 7.36
N LEU A 39 -3.35 2.41 7.55
CA LEU A 39 -3.80 3.69 8.12
C LEU A 39 -4.87 4.34 7.24
N LEU A 40 -4.54 4.52 5.95
CA LEU A 40 -5.34 5.23 4.97
C LEU A 40 -6.65 4.49 4.66
N SER A 41 -6.62 3.16 4.56
CA SER A 41 -7.83 2.35 4.44
C SER A 41 -8.74 2.44 5.66
N GLY A 42 -8.18 2.66 6.86
CA GLY A 42 -8.96 2.86 8.08
C GLY A 42 -9.72 4.18 8.13
N LEU A 43 -9.39 5.16 7.28
CA LEU A 43 -10.05 6.47 7.19
C LEU A 43 -11.27 6.46 6.25
N LEU A 44 -11.46 5.38 5.49
CA LEU A 44 -12.59 5.27 4.57
C LEU A 44 -13.95 5.21 5.31
N PRO A 45 -15.01 5.75 4.69
CA PRO A 45 -16.35 5.68 5.24
C PRO A 45 -16.85 4.24 5.28
N ARG A 46 -17.60 3.88 6.34
CA ARG A 46 -18.18 2.53 6.48
C ARG A 46 -19.56 2.52 5.83
N LEU A 47 -19.70 1.77 4.73
CA LEU A 47 -20.96 1.64 4.00
C LEU A 47 -21.71 0.36 4.43
N GLU A 48 -22.07 0.29 5.72
CA GLU A 48 -22.63 -0.93 6.33
C GLU A 48 -23.94 -1.40 5.68
N THR A 49 -24.72 -0.45 5.16
CA THR A 49 -25.99 -0.71 4.47
C THR A 49 -25.83 -1.24 3.05
N HIS A 50 -24.64 -1.09 2.44
CA HIS A 50 -24.38 -1.43 1.04
C HIS A 50 -23.08 -2.23 0.89
N PRO A 51 -23.08 -3.53 1.24
CA PRO A 51 -21.85 -4.34 1.29
C PRO A 51 -21.15 -4.50 -0.07
N ARG A 52 -21.89 -4.42 -1.18
CA ARG A 52 -21.32 -4.45 -2.54
C ARG A 52 -20.63 -3.13 -2.89
N ALA A 53 -21.25 -2.00 -2.55
CA ALA A 53 -20.65 -0.68 -2.76
C ALA A 53 -19.40 -0.51 -1.89
N GLU A 54 -19.45 -1.03 -0.66
CA GLU A 54 -18.29 -1.05 0.22
C GLU A 54 -17.14 -1.89 -0.35
N ALA A 55 -17.43 -3.10 -0.85
CA ALA A 55 -16.41 -3.95 -1.47
C ALA A 55 -15.79 -3.29 -2.71
N LEU A 56 -16.61 -2.64 -3.56
CA LEU A 56 -16.12 -1.93 -4.72
C LEU A 56 -15.25 -0.72 -4.33
N MET A 57 -15.67 0.04 -3.32
CA MET A 57 -14.88 1.16 -2.78
C MET A 57 -13.52 0.66 -2.26
N LEU A 58 -13.51 -0.42 -1.47
CA LEU A 58 -12.28 -1.03 -0.97
C LEU A 58 -11.40 -1.56 -2.09
N ALA A 59 -11.98 -2.18 -3.12
CA ALA A 59 -11.24 -2.68 -4.27
C ALA A 59 -10.57 -1.54 -5.05
N LEU A 60 -11.32 -0.49 -5.40
CA LEU A 60 -10.79 0.69 -6.09
C LEU A 60 -9.72 1.40 -5.24
N TRP A 61 -9.93 1.47 -3.93
CA TRP A 61 -8.96 2.02 -3.00
C TRP A 61 -7.68 1.18 -2.93
N GLY A 62 -7.81 -0.14 -2.87
CA GLY A 62 -6.68 -1.07 -2.90
C GLY A 62 -5.89 -1.01 -4.22
N LEU A 63 -6.58 -0.80 -5.35
CA LEU A 63 -5.95 -0.56 -6.64
C LEU A 63 -5.11 0.73 -6.61
N PHE A 64 -5.70 1.83 -6.16
CA PHE A 64 -5.02 3.12 -6.03
C PHE A 64 -3.81 3.04 -5.09
N LEU A 65 -3.99 2.47 -3.90
CA LEU A 65 -2.92 2.29 -2.93
C LEU A 65 -1.83 1.33 -3.43
N GLY A 66 -2.17 0.36 -4.29
CA GLY A 66 -1.20 -0.52 -4.92
C GLY A 66 -0.21 0.25 -5.79
N PHE A 67 -0.71 1.17 -6.63
CA PHE A 67 0.15 2.06 -7.42
C PHE A 67 0.91 3.04 -6.54
N ALA A 68 0.26 3.67 -5.57
CA ALA A 68 0.92 4.62 -4.67
C ALA A 68 2.05 3.95 -3.87
N PHE A 69 1.82 2.74 -3.38
CA PHE A 69 2.83 1.93 -2.69
C PHE A 69 4.01 1.61 -3.62
N GLY A 70 3.73 1.18 -4.85
CA GLY A 70 4.74 0.90 -5.86
C GLY A 70 5.60 2.13 -6.19
N LEU A 71 4.97 3.28 -6.44
CA LEU A 71 5.65 4.55 -6.68
C LEU A 71 6.60 4.89 -5.52
N LEU A 72 6.07 4.93 -4.29
CA LEU A 72 6.85 5.22 -3.08
C LEU A 72 8.04 4.26 -2.95
N MET A 73 7.79 2.96 -3.07
CA MET A 73 8.83 1.93 -3.00
C MET A 73 9.96 2.13 -4.01
N ASN A 74 9.64 2.58 -5.22
CA ASN A 74 10.64 2.85 -6.26
C ASN A 74 11.44 4.13 -5.99
N ILE A 75 10.85 5.15 -5.36
CA ILE A 75 11.55 6.41 -5.03
C ILE A 75 12.74 6.16 -4.09
N TYR A 76 12.59 5.23 -3.13
CA TYR A 76 13.69 4.94 -2.19
C TYR A 76 14.93 4.42 -2.90
N PHE A 77 14.79 3.54 -3.89
CA PHE A 77 15.92 2.91 -4.57
C PHE A 77 16.43 3.69 -5.78
N TRP A 78 15.55 4.42 -6.46
CA TRP A 78 15.84 5.09 -7.75
C TRP A 78 17.11 5.97 -7.74
N PRO A 79 17.38 6.81 -6.73
CA PRO A 79 18.59 7.66 -6.69
C PRO A 79 19.90 6.89 -6.55
N TYR A 80 19.84 5.63 -6.09
CA TYR A 80 21.02 4.80 -5.82
C TYR A 80 21.37 3.87 -6.99
N VAL A 81 20.51 3.78 -8.01
CA VAL A 81 20.77 2.98 -9.20
C VAL A 81 21.61 3.80 -10.18
N PHE A 82 22.84 3.37 -10.44
CA PHE A 82 23.72 3.98 -11.42
C PHE A 82 24.10 2.97 -12.50
N THR A 83 23.51 3.10 -13.69
CA THR A 83 23.95 2.38 -14.89
C THR A 83 24.44 3.39 -15.93
N PRO A 84 25.75 3.41 -16.26
CA PRO A 84 26.33 4.41 -17.16
C PRO A 84 25.68 4.46 -18.56
N ALA A 85 25.13 3.34 -19.03
CA ALA A 85 24.51 3.21 -20.35
C ALA A 85 23.07 3.80 -20.45
N GLN A 86 22.44 4.17 -19.34
CA GLN A 86 21.05 4.67 -19.29
C GLN A 86 20.94 5.95 -18.44
N SER A 87 21.91 6.85 -18.58
CA SER A 87 22.06 8.07 -17.76
C SER A 87 20.85 9.01 -17.76
N GLU A 88 19.98 8.93 -18.77
CA GLU A 88 18.77 9.76 -18.89
C GLU A 88 17.63 9.32 -17.98
N MET A 89 17.64 8.10 -17.42
CA MET A 89 16.57 7.62 -16.53
C MET A 89 16.91 7.78 -15.04
N TYR A 90 18.16 8.10 -14.71
CA TYR A 90 18.65 8.18 -13.34
C TYR A 90 18.83 9.61 -12.85
N TRP A 91 18.82 9.73 -11.53
CA TRP A 91 19.05 11.00 -10.86
C TRP A 91 20.47 11.51 -11.12
N GLN A 92 20.59 12.80 -11.42
CA GLN A 92 21.87 13.49 -11.60
C GLN A 92 21.90 14.76 -10.74
N PRO A 93 23.07 15.13 -10.18
CA PRO A 93 23.23 16.39 -9.46
C PRO A 93 22.96 17.58 -10.40
N GLY A 94 22.17 18.56 -9.93
CA GLY A 94 21.89 19.79 -10.67
C GLY A 94 20.63 19.79 -11.55
N LEU A 95 19.83 18.72 -11.54
CA LEU A 95 18.55 18.69 -12.25
C LEU A 95 17.51 19.60 -11.61
N SER A 96 16.66 20.21 -12.45
CA SER A 96 15.45 20.87 -12.00
C SER A 96 14.42 19.86 -11.46
N LEU A 97 13.42 20.35 -10.71
CA LEU A 97 12.36 19.52 -10.15
C LEU A 97 11.56 18.79 -11.25
N ILE A 98 11.34 19.46 -12.39
CA ILE A 98 10.58 18.94 -13.53
C ILE A 98 11.35 17.82 -14.22
N GLU A 99 12.64 18.02 -14.49
CA GLU A 99 13.49 17.00 -15.10
C GLU A 99 13.60 15.77 -14.20
N THR A 100 13.74 15.98 -12.88
CA THR A 100 13.76 14.90 -11.90
C THR A 100 12.47 14.06 -11.97
N ALA A 101 11.31 14.71 -12.06
CA ALA A 101 10.02 14.01 -12.17
C ALA A 101 9.87 13.25 -13.50
N GLN A 102 10.33 13.83 -14.62
CA GLN A 102 10.28 13.18 -15.93
C GLN A 102 11.16 11.92 -15.98
N ARG A 103 12.39 12.00 -15.47
CA ARG A 103 13.30 10.85 -15.44
C ARG A 103 12.78 9.73 -14.56
N TYR A 104 12.24 10.07 -13.39
CA TYR A 104 11.59 9.11 -12.51
C TYR A 104 10.37 8.46 -13.17
N ALA A 105 9.53 9.23 -13.86
CA ALA A 105 8.37 8.69 -14.58
C ALA A 105 8.78 7.70 -15.68
N LEU A 106 9.81 8.02 -16.46
CA LEU A 106 10.36 7.11 -17.48
C LEU A 106 10.89 5.82 -16.86
N PHE A 107 11.69 5.94 -15.78
CA PHE A 107 12.17 4.78 -15.03
C PHE A 107 11.01 3.92 -14.54
N TYR A 108 10.00 4.52 -13.91
CA TYR A 108 8.84 3.82 -13.35
C TYR A 108 8.05 3.07 -14.43
N ILE A 109 7.76 3.72 -15.56
CA ILE A 109 7.00 3.13 -16.67
C ILE A 109 7.73 1.92 -17.28
N VAL A 110 9.04 2.05 -17.50
CA VAL A 110 9.83 1.01 -18.18
C VAL A 110 10.08 -0.18 -17.27
N THR A 111 10.34 0.05 -15.98
CA THR A 111 10.83 -1.01 -15.08
C THR A 111 9.76 -1.61 -14.18
N SER A 112 8.88 -0.77 -13.61
CA SER A 112 8.08 -1.15 -12.44
C SER A 112 6.57 -1.13 -12.68
N LEU A 113 6.10 -0.33 -13.64
CA LEU A 113 4.68 -0.15 -13.91
C LEU A 113 3.96 -1.47 -14.20
N TRP A 114 4.56 -2.36 -14.99
CA TRP A 114 3.95 -3.65 -15.33
C TRP A 114 3.79 -4.56 -14.12
N TRP A 115 4.79 -4.58 -13.22
CA TRP A 115 4.75 -5.36 -11.99
C TRP A 115 3.76 -4.80 -10.98
N ASP A 116 3.74 -3.48 -10.81
CA ASP A 116 2.80 -2.82 -9.92
C ASP A 116 1.36 -2.93 -10.44
N LEU A 117 1.16 -2.82 -11.76
CA LEU A 117 -0.14 -3.04 -12.40
C LEU A 117 -0.65 -4.46 -12.14
N ALA A 118 0.17 -5.49 -12.37
CA ALA A 118 -0.21 -6.87 -12.13
C ALA A 118 -0.60 -7.11 -10.66
N ARG A 119 0.19 -6.58 -9.73
CA ARG A 119 -0.07 -6.68 -8.28
C ARG A 119 -1.33 -5.92 -7.87
N ALA A 120 -1.52 -4.70 -8.37
CA ALA A 120 -2.66 -3.86 -8.05
C ALA A 120 -3.97 -4.44 -8.60
N VAL A 121 -3.95 -4.97 -9.83
CA VAL A 121 -5.10 -5.68 -10.43
C VAL A 121 -5.39 -6.98 -9.67
N GLY A 122 -4.36 -7.73 -9.27
CA GLY A 122 -4.54 -8.92 -8.42
C GLY A 122 -5.24 -8.59 -7.09
N ASN A 123 -4.77 -7.54 -6.40
CA ASN A 123 -5.40 -7.07 -5.17
C ASN A 123 -6.84 -6.58 -5.39
N PHE A 124 -7.09 -5.86 -6.48
CA PHE A 124 -8.43 -5.42 -6.86
C PHE A 124 -9.40 -6.59 -7.01
N VAL A 125 -9.01 -7.63 -7.75
CA VAL A 125 -9.82 -8.85 -7.93
C VAL A 125 -10.06 -9.55 -6.61
N LEU A 126 -9.02 -9.73 -5.78
CA LEU A 126 -9.16 -10.36 -4.46
C LEU A 126 -10.11 -9.56 -3.55
N LEU A 127 -10.03 -8.24 -3.56
CA LEU A 127 -10.92 -7.38 -2.77
C LEU A 127 -12.36 -7.46 -3.29
N LEU A 128 -12.60 -7.49 -4.61
CA LEU A 128 -13.94 -7.68 -5.15
C LEU A 128 -14.58 -9.00 -4.71
N LEU A 129 -13.79 -10.08 -4.67
CA LEU A 129 -14.28 -11.42 -4.31
C LEU A 129 -14.49 -11.57 -2.80
N PHE A 130 -13.55 -11.06 -1.99
CA PHE A 130 -13.46 -11.41 -0.58
C PHE A 130 -13.75 -10.26 0.41
N ALA A 131 -13.73 -8.99 -0.01
CA ALA A 131 -13.94 -7.89 0.93
C ALA A 131 -15.32 -7.95 1.61
N ALA A 132 -16.40 -8.16 0.85
CA ALA A 132 -17.75 -8.22 1.41
C ALA A 132 -17.95 -9.34 2.47
N PRO A 133 -17.58 -10.62 2.24
CA PRO A 133 -17.70 -11.64 3.28
C PRO A 133 -16.75 -11.39 4.46
N VAL A 134 -15.50 -10.96 4.21
CA VAL A 134 -14.51 -10.73 5.28
C VAL A 134 -14.91 -9.56 6.18
N VAL A 135 -15.34 -8.43 5.63
CA VAL A 135 -15.79 -7.27 6.42
C VAL A 135 -17.02 -7.63 7.26
N ARG A 136 -17.98 -8.37 6.71
CA ARG A 136 -19.14 -8.84 7.47
C ARG A 136 -18.73 -9.75 8.62
N LEU A 137 -17.80 -10.67 8.39
CA LEU A 137 -17.27 -11.55 9.42
C LEU A 137 -16.60 -10.74 10.54
N LEU A 138 -15.68 -9.84 10.20
CA LEU A 138 -14.95 -9.01 11.14
C LEU A 138 -15.88 -8.12 11.98
N ARG A 139 -16.91 -7.51 11.37
CA ARG A 139 -17.91 -6.71 12.09
C ARG A 139 -18.70 -7.55 13.08
N ARG A 140 -19.13 -8.75 12.69
CA ARG A 140 -19.85 -9.67 13.57
C ARG A 140 -19.00 -10.06 14.79
N PHE A 141 -17.70 -10.30 14.59
CA PHE A 141 -16.77 -10.53 15.69
C PHE A 141 -16.62 -9.29 16.58
N GLN A 142 -16.43 -8.11 16.00
CA GLN A 142 -16.29 -6.88 16.77
C GLN A 142 -17.49 -6.61 17.68
N GLN A 143 -18.71 -6.75 17.17
CA GLN A 143 -19.95 -6.55 17.94
C GLN A 143 -20.11 -7.54 19.10
N ARG A 144 -19.51 -8.73 19.02
CA ARG A 144 -19.61 -9.76 20.06
C ARG A 144 -18.62 -9.56 21.21
N PHE A 145 -17.50 -8.89 20.96
CA PHE A 145 -16.40 -8.74 21.92
C PHE A 145 -16.28 -7.33 22.52
N PHE A 146 -16.96 -6.34 21.95
CA PHE A 146 -17.02 -4.99 22.52
C PHE A 146 -18.44 -4.67 22.97
N PHE A 147 -18.66 -4.73 24.28
CA PHE A 147 -19.88 -4.22 24.91
C PHE A 147 -19.64 -2.78 25.32
N GLU A 148 -20.36 -1.84 24.71
CA GLU A 148 -20.50 -0.49 25.27
C GLU A 148 -21.60 -0.54 26.33
N VAL A 149 -21.23 -0.31 27.59
CA VAL A 149 -22.20 -0.03 28.65
C VAL A 149 -22.76 1.36 28.36
N LYS A 150 -24.01 1.42 27.87
CA LYS A 150 -24.75 2.69 27.82
C LYS A 150 -24.99 3.16 29.24
N THR A 151 -24.21 4.13 29.71
CA THR A 151 -24.57 4.91 30.89
C THR A 151 -25.76 5.78 30.50
N ALA A 152 -26.89 5.52 31.15
CA ALA A 152 -28.15 6.26 31.00
C ALA A 152 -28.00 7.72 31.46
#